data_AF-A0A1G8FGP4-F1
#
_entry.id   AF-A0A1G8FGP4-F1
#
_cell.length_a   1.000
_cell.length_b   1.000
_cell.length_c   1.000
_cell.angle_alpha   90.00
_cell.angle_beta   90.00
_cell.angle_gamma   90.00
#
_symmetry.space_group_name_H-M   'P 1'
#
loop_
_entity.id
_entity.type
_entity.pdbx_description
1 polymer ?
#
loop_
_entity_poly.entity_id
_entity_poly.type
_entity_poly.pdbx_seq_one_letter_code
_entity_poly.pdbx_strand_id
1 'polypeptide(L)'
;MSDHPDSAQMDPAAGREQLDRTAMARLIDRQKDILEDLRQMASLLDAARSEIASLKPQEIGSNFLPSAADELDAIVEATEQATGQIMDSAEIIEAVVEKQGGEVAEQLTEAVTRIYEACSFQDITGQRITKVVRTLKSVEERVSEMLAALDLLSPDEEAALHAQTAARAGDPDEADLLNGPQLPDQAIRQDDVDALFGGPPREGGGDR
;
A
#
# COMPACT_ATOMS: atom_id res chain seq x y z
N MET A 1 41.45 31.85 -77.98
CA MET A 1 40.08 31.34 -78.17
C MET A 1 39.86 30.28 -77.11
N SER A 2 38.68 30.34 -76.50
CA SER A 2 38.38 30.00 -75.11
C SER A 2 38.50 28.52 -74.75
N ASP A 3 38.97 28.33 -73.52
CA ASP A 3 38.92 27.13 -72.71
C ASP A 3 37.50 26.95 -72.13
N HIS A 4 36.93 25.74 -72.22
CA HIS A 4 35.70 25.31 -71.52
C HIS A 4 35.77 23.79 -71.32
N PRO A 5 35.79 23.27 -70.08
CA PRO A 5 35.68 21.84 -69.84
C PRO A 5 34.22 21.42 -69.61
N ASP A 6 33.96 20.15 -69.97
CA ASP A 6 33.10 19.17 -69.30
C ASP A 6 31.56 19.32 -69.31
N SER A 7 30.90 18.26 -69.76
CA SER A 7 29.56 17.86 -69.30
C SER A 7 29.41 16.34 -69.41
N ALA A 8 30.07 15.62 -68.49
CA ALA A 8 29.77 14.22 -68.20
C ALA A 8 28.27 14.02 -67.97
N GLN A 9 27.59 13.45 -68.97
CA GLN A 9 26.19 13.09 -68.93
C GLN A 9 26.04 11.88 -67.98
N MET A 10 25.71 12.14 -66.71
CA MET A 10 25.43 11.09 -65.74
C MET A 10 24.18 10.29 -66.18
N ASP A 11 24.32 8.98 -66.32
CA ASP A 11 23.23 8.06 -66.63
C ASP A 11 22.17 8.07 -65.49
N PRO A 12 20.90 8.44 -65.78
CA PRO A 12 19.84 8.49 -64.78
C PRO A 12 19.51 7.14 -64.16
N ALA A 13 19.84 6.01 -64.80
CA ALA A 13 19.70 4.68 -64.20
C ALA A 13 20.77 4.42 -63.13
N ALA A 14 22.02 4.82 -63.38
CA ALA A 14 23.12 4.72 -62.42
C ALA A 14 22.88 5.59 -61.18
N GLY A 15 22.31 6.79 -61.34
CA GLY A 15 21.92 7.66 -60.23
C GLY A 15 20.82 7.06 -59.34
N ARG A 16 19.84 6.36 -59.92
CA ARG A 16 18.77 5.67 -59.18
C ARG A 16 19.31 4.46 -58.39
N GLU A 17 20.19 3.66 -58.98
CA GLU A 17 20.82 2.52 -58.30
C GLU A 17 21.72 2.98 -57.13
N GLN A 18 22.43 4.10 -57.29
CA GLN A 18 23.28 4.66 -56.24
C GLN A 18 22.47 5.29 -55.10
N LEU A 19 21.34 5.94 -55.40
CA LEU A 19 20.39 6.43 -54.39
C LEU A 19 19.76 5.28 -53.59
N ASP A 20 19.37 4.19 -54.26
CA ASP A 20 18.76 3.02 -53.61
C ASP A 20 19.77 2.27 -52.73
N ARG A 21 21.02 2.10 -53.18
CA ARG A 21 22.13 1.59 -52.35
C ARG A 21 22.38 2.46 -51.10
N THR A 22 22.34 3.78 -51.24
CA THR A 22 22.57 4.71 -50.12
C THR A 22 21.41 4.69 -49.13
N ALA A 23 20.16 4.58 -49.62
CA ALA A 23 18.97 4.43 -48.78
C ALA A 23 18.99 3.10 -48.01
N MET A 24 19.36 2.00 -48.66
CA MET A 24 19.50 0.68 -48.04
C MET A 24 20.62 0.67 -46.99
N ALA A 25 21.76 1.31 -47.25
CA ALA A 25 22.86 1.44 -46.29
C ALA A 25 22.41 2.18 -45.01
N ARG A 26 21.65 3.28 -45.14
CA ARG A 26 21.09 4.01 -43.99
C ARG A 26 20.09 3.18 -43.19
N LEU A 27 19.28 2.36 -43.85
CA LEU A 27 18.34 1.44 -43.19
C LEU A 27 19.09 0.37 -42.40
N ILE A 28 20.16 -0.19 -42.96
CA ILE A 28 21.01 -1.18 -42.29
C ILE A 28 21.71 -0.56 -41.08
N ASP A 29 22.26 0.65 -41.20
CA ASP A 29 22.93 1.32 -40.08
C ASP A 29 21.92 1.67 -38.98
N ARG A 30 20.73 2.17 -39.33
CA ARG A 30 19.66 2.39 -38.34
C ARG A 30 19.21 1.10 -37.66
N GLN A 31 19.17 -0.03 -38.37
CA GLN A 31 18.88 -1.32 -37.77
C GLN A 31 19.99 -1.75 -36.80
N LYS A 32 21.26 -1.50 -37.11
CA LYS A 32 22.38 -1.78 -36.19
C LYS A 32 22.29 -0.94 -34.93
N ASP A 33 22.01 0.36 -35.06
CA ASP A 33 21.86 1.26 -33.91
C ASP A 33 20.73 0.78 -32.98
N ILE A 34 19.57 0.41 -33.54
CA ILE A 34 18.45 -0.12 -32.76
C ILE A 34 18.83 -1.45 -32.08
N LEU A 35 19.56 -2.33 -32.76
CA LEU A 35 20.02 -3.59 -32.17
C LEU A 35 21.05 -3.37 -31.05
N GLU A 36 21.89 -2.34 -31.17
CA GLU A 36 22.85 -1.96 -30.15
C GLU A 36 22.16 -1.35 -28.93
N ASP A 37 21.17 -0.47 -29.13
CA ASP A 37 20.33 0.08 -28.08
C ASP A 37 19.56 -1.03 -27.33
N LEU A 38 18.98 -1.99 -28.05
CA LEU A 38 18.30 -3.15 -27.45
C LEU A 38 19.25 -4.03 -26.62
N ARG A 39 20.51 -4.19 -27.06
CA ARG A 39 21.53 -4.92 -26.28
C ARG A 39 21.93 -4.16 -25.03
N GLN A 40 22.07 -2.84 -25.10
CA GLN A 40 22.36 -2.02 -23.93
C GLN A 40 21.20 -2.06 -22.93
N MET A 41 19.95 -1.97 -23.40
CA MET A 41 18.76 -2.13 -22.56
C MET A 41 18.72 -3.51 -21.90
N ALA A 42 18.98 -4.58 -22.65
CA ALA A 42 19.05 -5.93 -22.09
C ALA A 42 20.14 -6.05 -21.01
N SER A 43 21.32 -5.49 -21.24
CA SER A 43 22.41 -5.49 -20.26
C SER A 43 22.06 -4.70 -18.99
N LEU A 44 21.34 -3.58 -19.12
CA LEU A 44 20.87 -2.79 -17.99
C LEU A 44 19.79 -3.53 -17.19
N LEU A 45 18.88 -4.23 -17.87
CA LEU A 45 17.88 -5.08 -17.24
C LEU A 45 18.51 -6.24 -16.46
N ASP A 46 19.54 -6.89 -17.02
CA ASP A 46 20.27 -7.95 -16.33
C ASP A 46 21.02 -7.43 -15.09
N ALA A 47 21.64 -6.25 -15.19
CA ALA A 47 22.30 -5.61 -14.05
C ALA A 47 21.28 -5.27 -12.95
N ALA A 48 20.14 -4.67 -13.30
CA ALA A 48 19.07 -4.36 -12.35
C ALA A 48 18.49 -5.62 -11.71
N ARG A 49 18.29 -6.70 -12.49
CA ARG A 49 17.84 -8.01 -11.97
C ARG A 49 18.85 -8.57 -10.96
N SER A 50 20.14 -8.48 -11.25
CA SER A 50 21.20 -8.93 -10.33
C SER A 50 21.26 -8.08 -9.05
N GLU A 51 21.10 -6.77 -9.14
CA GLU A 51 21.05 -5.88 -7.97
C GLU A 51 19.83 -6.19 -7.11
N ILE A 52 18.66 -6.38 -7.70
CA ILE A 52 17.43 -6.76 -6.99
C ILE A 52 17.61 -8.13 -6.32
N ALA A 53 18.19 -9.12 -7.00
CA ALA A 53 18.48 -10.43 -6.42
C ALA A 53 19.40 -10.34 -5.20
N SER A 54 20.36 -9.40 -5.21
CA SER A 54 21.32 -9.20 -4.10
C SER A 54 20.67 -8.68 -2.82
N LEU A 55 19.50 -8.03 -2.91
CA LEU A 55 18.71 -7.59 -1.77
C LEU A 55 18.05 -8.76 -1.02
N LYS A 56 18.23 -9.99 -1.50
CA LYS A 56 17.57 -11.21 -1.02
C LYS A 56 16.07 -11.00 -0.77
N PRO A 57 15.30 -10.58 -1.78
CA PRO A 57 13.89 -10.26 -1.58
C PRO A 57 13.07 -11.50 -1.14
N GLN A 58 13.59 -12.70 -1.40
CA GLN A 58 13.10 -13.97 -0.88
C GLN A 58 13.07 -13.99 0.66
N GLU A 59 14.14 -13.55 1.34
CA GLU A 59 14.18 -13.51 2.82
C GLU A 59 13.18 -12.48 3.40
N ILE A 60 12.97 -11.38 2.68
CA ILE A 60 12.03 -10.30 3.06
C ILE A 60 10.58 -10.77 2.89
N GLY A 61 10.26 -11.36 1.73
CA GLY A 61 8.91 -11.82 1.40
C GLY A 61 8.53 -13.14 2.08
N SER A 62 9.46 -14.07 2.29
CA SER A 62 9.11 -15.40 2.83
C SER A 62 9.09 -15.46 4.36
N ASN A 63 9.88 -14.63 5.04
CA ASN A 63 10.12 -14.80 6.49
C ASN A 63 9.87 -13.53 7.30
N PHE A 64 10.30 -12.35 6.82
CA PHE A 64 10.30 -11.15 7.66
C PHE A 64 8.94 -10.42 7.70
N LEU A 65 8.38 -10.09 6.54
CA LEU A 65 7.08 -9.40 6.47
C LEU A 65 5.92 -10.25 7.03
N PRO A 66 5.85 -11.57 6.73
CA PRO A 66 4.78 -12.40 7.28
C PRO A 66 4.86 -12.53 8.80
N SER A 67 6.06 -12.77 9.37
CA SER A 67 6.25 -12.85 10.82
C SER A 67 5.87 -11.55 11.52
N ALA A 68 6.24 -10.40 10.94
CA ALA A 68 5.91 -9.11 11.52
C ALA A 68 4.40 -8.81 11.48
N ALA A 69 3.71 -9.19 10.40
CA ALA A 69 2.26 -9.04 10.31
C ALA A 69 1.53 -9.94 11.32
N ASP A 70 1.94 -11.22 11.40
CA ASP A 70 1.36 -12.21 12.31
C ASP A 70 1.61 -11.83 13.79
N GLU A 71 2.81 -11.32 14.14
CA GLU A 71 3.13 -10.81 15.47
C GLU A 71 2.30 -9.58 15.84
N LEU A 72 2.07 -8.67 14.89
CA LEU A 72 1.25 -7.48 15.12
C LEU A 72 -0.23 -7.84 15.29
N ASP A 73 -0.77 -8.80 14.53
CA ASP A 73 -2.13 -9.32 14.72
C ASP A 73 -2.28 -9.96 16.12
N ALA A 74 -1.31 -10.77 16.55
CA ALA A 74 -1.31 -11.37 17.90
C ALA A 74 -1.22 -10.31 19.01
N ILE A 75 -0.51 -9.19 18.79
CA ILE A 75 -0.47 -8.07 19.72
C ILE A 75 -1.85 -7.42 19.83
N VAL A 76 -2.55 -7.18 18.71
CA VAL A 76 -3.90 -6.60 18.72
C VAL A 76 -4.83 -7.47 19.56
N GLU A 77 -4.89 -8.77 19.28
CA GLU A 77 -5.75 -9.71 20.00
C GLU A 77 -5.44 -9.75 21.50
N ALA A 78 -4.15 -9.85 21.87
CA ALA A 78 -3.74 -9.86 23.26
C ALA A 78 -4.09 -8.56 24.00
N THR A 79 -3.98 -7.41 23.31
CA THR A 79 -4.34 -6.10 23.90
C THR A 79 -5.85 -5.91 24.03
N GLU A 80 -6.65 -6.45 23.12
CA GLU A 80 -8.12 -6.48 23.23
C GLU A 80 -8.55 -7.33 24.43
N GLN A 81 -8.01 -8.55 24.55
CA GLN A 81 -8.32 -9.44 25.67
C GLN A 81 -7.92 -8.82 27.02
N ALA A 82 -6.73 -8.21 27.10
CA ALA A 82 -6.29 -7.54 28.31
C ALA A 82 -7.20 -6.35 28.68
N THR A 83 -7.63 -5.57 27.68
CA THR A 83 -8.54 -4.44 27.90
C THR A 83 -9.90 -4.91 28.39
N GLY A 84 -10.44 -5.99 27.82
CA GLY A 84 -11.67 -6.62 28.30
C GLY A 84 -11.57 -7.03 29.77
N GLN A 85 -10.49 -7.69 30.17
CA GLN A 85 -10.27 -8.08 31.57
C GLN A 85 -10.16 -6.87 32.53
N ILE A 86 -9.59 -5.75 32.07
CA ILE A 86 -9.54 -4.51 32.83
C ILE A 86 -10.94 -3.92 33.00
N MET A 87 -11.75 -3.89 31.94
CA MET A 87 -13.14 -3.42 31.99
C MET A 87 -13.98 -4.30 32.93
N ASP A 88 -13.89 -5.63 32.81
CA ASP A 88 -14.59 -6.58 33.70
C ASP A 88 -14.21 -6.35 35.18
N SER A 89 -12.93 -6.07 35.44
CA SER A 89 -12.45 -5.75 36.79
C SER A 89 -13.02 -4.43 37.30
N ALA A 90 -13.15 -3.43 36.43
CA ALA A 90 -13.76 -2.14 36.76
C ALA A 90 -15.26 -2.27 37.08
N GLU A 91 -16.00 -3.11 36.35
CA GLU A 91 -17.40 -3.44 36.63
C GLU A 91 -17.59 -4.08 38.01
N ILE A 92 -16.68 -5.00 38.39
CA ILE A 92 -16.71 -5.61 39.72
C ILE A 92 -16.48 -4.56 40.81
N ILE A 93 -15.55 -3.63 40.60
CA ILE A 93 -15.28 -2.53 41.54
C ILE A 93 -16.54 -1.67 41.71
N GLU A 94 -17.17 -1.29 40.59
CA GLU A 94 -18.39 -0.48 40.58
C GLU A 94 -19.53 -1.14 41.38
N ALA A 95 -19.76 -2.44 41.16
CA ALA A 95 -20.80 -3.21 41.86
C ALA A 95 -20.56 -3.35 43.39
N VAL A 96 -19.31 -3.27 43.83
CA VAL A 96 -18.96 -3.27 45.26
C VAL A 96 -19.15 -1.88 45.86
N VAL A 97 -18.76 -0.84 45.12
CA VAL A 97 -18.83 0.56 45.51
C VAL A 97 -20.27 1.04 45.69
N GLU A 98 -21.17 0.63 44.79
CA GLU A 98 -22.59 0.97 44.83
C GLU A 98 -23.28 0.51 46.14
N LYS A 99 -22.73 -0.53 46.79
CA LYS A 99 -23.27 -1.08 48.05
C LYS A 99 -22.78 -0.37 49.32
N GLN A 100 -21.71 0.43 49.25
CA GLN A 100 -21.11 1.10 50.42
C GLN A 100 -21.58 2.54 50.58
N GLY A 101 -21.74 3.29 49.48
CA GLY A 101 -22.06 4.73 49.52
C GLY A 101 -21.01 5.60 50.22
N GLY A 102 -21.20 6.92 50.21
CA GLY A 102 -20.32 7.89 50.87
C GLY A 102 -19.14 8.37 50.02
N GLU A 103 -18.32 9.24 50.59
CA GLU A 103 -17.26 9.98 49.87
C GLU A 103 -16.20 9.05 49.22
N VAL A 104 -15.86 7.94 49.88
CA VAL A 104 -14.94 6.93 49.32
C VAL A 104 -15.56 6.23 48.11
N ALA A 105 -16.87 5.98 48.13
CA ALA A 105 -17.56 5.37 47.02
C ALA A 105 -17.59 6.30 45.80
N GLU A 106 -17.86 7.59 45.99
CA GLU A 106 -17.83 8.59 44.92
C GLU A 106 -16.44 8.69 44.26
N GLN A 107 -15.37 8.71 45.05
CA GLN A 107 -13.99 8.74 44.53
C GLN A 107 -13.64 7.49 43.71
N LEU A 108 -14.13 6.31 44.13
CA LEU A 108 -13.92 5.06 43.41
C LEU A 108 -14.74 5.02 42.12
N THR A 109 -15.98 5.49 42.12
CA THR A 109 -16.80 5.61 40.91
C THR A 109 -16.11 6.51 39.88
N GLU A 110 -15.60 7.68 40.29
CA GLU A 110 -14.86 8.58 39.40
C GLU A 110 -13.58 7.93 38.84
N ALA A 111 -12.88 7.12 39.65
CA ALA A 111 -11.72 6.37 39.19
C ALA A 111 -12.09 5.29 38.16
N VAL A 112 -13.20 4.57 38.38
CA VAL A 112 -13.72 3.57 37.43
C VAL A 112 -14.15 4.22 36.11
N THR A 113 -14.85 5.36 36.15
CA THR A 113 -15.20 6.11 34.94
C THR A 113 -13.96 6.46 34.11
N ARG A 114 -12.89 6.93 34.76
CA ARG A 114 -11.62 7.21 34.08
C ARG A 114 -10.95 5.98 33.48
N ILE A 115 -11.13 4.79 34.07
CA ILE A 115 -10.64 3.53 33.50
C ILE A 115 -11.39 3.23 32.21
N TYR A 116 -12.73 3.33 32.18
CA TYR A 116 -13.50 3.11 30.95
C TYR A 116 -13.11 4.08 29.84
N GLU A 117 -12.97 5.37 30.16
CA GLU A 117 -12.51 6.39 29.20
C GLU A 117 -11.11 6.07 28.65
N ALA A 118 -10.16 5.70 29.52
CA ALA A 118 -8.81 5.36 29.10
C ALA A 118 -8.77 4.10 28.22
N CYS A 119 -9.56 3.08 28.57
CA CYS A 119 -9.65 1.85 27.81
C CYS A 119 -10.35 2.05 26.45
N SER A 120 -11.24 3.04 26.31
CA SER A 120 -11.87 3.36 25.01
C SER A 120 -10.87 3.79 23.93
N PHE A 121 -9.69 4.28 24.31
CA PHE A 121 -8.62 4.68 23.38
C PHE A 121 -7.92 3.49 22.71
N GLN A 122 -8.13 2.27 23.24
CA GLN A 122 -7.59 1.05 22.68
C GLN A 122 -8.19 0.75 21.29
N ASP A 123 -9.45 1.13 21.04
CA ASP A 123 -10.11 0.95 19.74
C ASP A 123 -9.35 1.68 18.61
N ILE A 124 -8.91 2.93 18.85
CA ILE A 124 -8.08 3.69 17.90
C ILE A 124 -6.73 3.01 17.69
N THR A 125 -6.15 2.43 18.74
CA THR A 125 -4.85 1.76 18.66
C THR A 125 -4.94 0.44 17.87
N GLY A 126 -5.99 -0.35 18.13
CA GLY A 126 -6.30 -1.57 17.38
C GLY A 126 -6.46 -1.28 15.90
N GLN A 127 -7.34 -0.34 15.54
CA GLN A 127 -7.54 0.07 14.14
C GLN A 127 -6.27 0.54 13.43
N ARG A 128 -5.42 1.31 14.14
CA ARG A 128 -4.15 1.77 13.58
C ARG A 128 -3.17 0.62 13.34
N ILE A 129 -3.07 -0.34 14.26
CA ILE A 129 -2.22 -1.52 14.08
C ILE A 129 -2.78 -2.38 12.95
N THR A 130 -4.09 -2.64 12.89
CA THR A 130 -4.72 -3.36 11.79
C THR A 130 -4.42 -2.70 10.43
N LYS A 131 -4.44 -1.36 10.35
CA LYS A 131 -4.06 -0.65 9.12
C LYS A 131 -2.59 -0.85 8.74
N VAL A 132 -1.69 -0.86 9.74
CA VAL A 132 -0.26 -1.17 9.52
C VAL A 132 -0.11 -2.60 9.00
N VAL A 133 -0.78 -3.57 9.61
CA VAL A 133 -0.77 -4.98 9.18
C VAL A 133 -1.26 -5.11 7.74
N ARG A 134 -2.39 -4.51 7.38
CA ARG A 134 -2.89 -4.51 5.99
C ARG A 134 -1.88 -3.93 5.01
N THR A 135 -1.18 -2.87 5.42
CA THR A 135 -0.15 -2.25 4.58
C THR A 135 1.04 -3.20 4.38
N LEU A 136 1.48 -3.89 5.43
CA LEU A 136 2.55 -4.89 5.34
C LEU A 136 2.16 -6.07 4.45
N LYS A 137 0.93 -6.60 4.59
CA LYS A 137 0.38 -7.66 3.72
C LYS A 137 0.35 -7.22 2.24
N SER A 138 -0.08 -5.99 1.95
CA SER A 138 -0.04 -5.45 0.58
C SER A 138 1.38 -5.25 0.03
N VAL A 139 2.35 -4.93 0.88
CA VAL A 139 3.77 -4.86 0.49
C VAL A 139 4.31 -6.26 0.19
N GLU A 140 3.96 -7.26 0.99
CA GLU A 140 4.31 -8.67 0.75
C GLU A 140 3.81 -9.15 -0.62
N GLU A 141 2.53 -8.93 -0.93
CA GLU A 141 1.95 -9.30 -2.23
C GLU A 141 2.70 -8.67 -3.41
N ARG A 142 2.99 -7.37 -3.34
CA ARG A 142 3.70 -6.66 -4.41
C ARG A 142 5.14 -7.13 -4.57
N VAL A 143 5.82 -7.45 -3.47
CA VAL A 143 7.18 -8.02 -3.52
C VAL A 143 7.14 -9.41 -4.17
N SER A 144 6.15 -10.23 -3.82
CA SER A 144 5.92 -11.54 -4.42
C SER A 144 5.69 -11.45 -5.93
N GLU A 145 4.78 -10.57 -6.38
CA GLU A 145 4.51 -10.32 -7.79
C GLU A 145 5.76 -9.83 -8.54
N MET A 146 6.53 -8.94 -7.94
CA MET A 146 7.78 -8.42 -8.53
C MET A 146 8.82 -9.53 -8.72
N LEU A 147 8.94 -10.43 -7.74
CA LEU A 147 9.88 -11.55 -7.80
C LEU A 147 9.52 -12.57 -8.88
N ALA A 148 8.23 -12.89 -9.01
CA ALA A 148 7.72 -13.74 -10.08
C ALA A 148 7.93 -13.11 -11.47
N ALA A 149 7.62 -11.81 -11.63
CA ALA A 149 7.78 -11.09 -12.90
C ALA A 149 9.24 -11.01 -13.38
N LEU A 150 10.20 -11.01 -12.46
CA LEU A 150 11.64 -10.97 -12.75
C LEU A 150 12.27 -12.35 -12.89
N ASP A 151 11.47 -13.43 -12.82
CA ASP A 151 11.93 -14.83 -12.88
C ASP A 151 13.05 -15.09 -11.84
N LEU A 152 12.98 -14.40 -10.70
CA LEU A 152 13.99 -14.41 -9.64
C LEU A 152 13.75 -15.53 -8.62
N LEU A 153 12.68 -16.30 -8.81
CA LEU A 153 12.31 -17.45 -8.00
C LEU A 153 12.42 -18.70 -8.86
N SER A 154 12.93 -19.78 -8.28
CA SER A 154 12.78 -21.10 -8.88
C SER A 154 11.30 -21.54 -8.82
N PRO A 155 10.85 -22.48 -9.68
CA PRO A 155 9.49 -23.00 -9.64
C PRO A 155 9.07 -23.56 -8.27
N ASP A 156 10.04 -24.11 -7.53
CA ASP A 156 9.82 -24.63 -6.17
C ASP A 156 9.63 -23.49 -5.15
N GLU A 157 10.35 -22.36 -5.31
CA GLU A 157 10.21 -21.17 -4.46
C GLU A 157 8.91 -20.40 -4.76
N GLU A 158 8.50 -20.30 -6.02
CA GLU A 158 7.19 -19.74 -6.39
C GLU A 158 6.04 -20.55 -5.79
N ALA A 159 6.12 -21.88 -5.89
CA ALA A 159 5.11 -22.77 -5.32
C ALA A 159 5.03 -22.65 -3.79
N ALA A 160 6.17 -22.53 -3.11
CA ALA A 160 6.23 -22.35 -1.66
C ALA A 160 5.65 -21.00 -1.21
N LEU A 161 5.93 -19.93 -1.95
CA LEU A 161 5.40 -18.60 -1.67
C LEU A 161 3.88 -18.56 -1.87
N HIS A 162 3.39 -19.08 -2.99
CA HIS A 162 1.95 -19.17 -3.27
C HIS A 162 1.18 -20.02 -2.25
N ALA A 163 1.75 -21.15 -1.80
CA ALA A 163 1.14 -21.98 -0.78
C ALA A 163 1.02 -21.26 0.57
N GLN A 164 2.02 -20.46 0.94
CA GLN A 164 2.01 -19.65 2.16
C GLN A 164 0.95 -18.53 2.10
N THR A 165 0.85 -17.82 0.97
CA THR A 165 -0.15 -16.76 0.80
C THR A 165 -1.57 -17.33 0.79
N ALA A 166 -1.80 -18.45 0.11
CA ALA A 166 -3.12 -19.08 0.01
C ALA A 166 -3.63 -19.64 1.37
N ALA A 167 -2.74 -20.14 2.22
CA ALA A 167 -3.10 -20.61 3.56
C ALA A 167 -3.56 -19.46 4.49
N ARG A 168 -3.20 -18.21 4.17
CA ARG A 168 -3.46 -17.02 4.99
C ARG A 168 -4.66 -16.19 4.53
N ALA A 169 -5.14 -16.36 3.30
CA ALA A 169 -6.31 -15.65 2.74
C ALA A 169 -7.67 -16.10 3.32
N GLY A 170 -7.69 -16.70 4.50
CA GLY A 170 -8.84 -17.39 5.08
C GLY A 170 -9.71 -16.55 6.03
N ASP A 171 -9.55 -15.23 6.10
CA ASP A 171 -10.29 -14.41 7.08
C ASP A 171 -11.33 -13.49 6.40
N PRO A 172 -12.64 -13.73 6.59
CA PRO A 172 -13.70 -12.93 5.99
C PRO A 172 -14.20 -11.86 6.98
N ASP A 173 -13.86 -10.59 6.74
CA ASP A 173 -14.77 -9.43 6.88
C ASP A 173 -14.02 -8.10 6.62
N GLU A 174 -13.89 -7.76 5.33
CA GLU A 174 -13.14 -6.58 4.86
C GLU A 174 -13.92 -5.26 4.85
N ALA A 175 -15.24 -5.28 5.09
CA ALA A 175 -16.09 -4.10 4.85
C ALA A 175 -16.46 -3.29 6.10
N ASP A 176 -16.45 -3.89 7.30
CA ASP A 176 -17.04 -3.26 8.49
C ASP A 176 -16.05 -2.47 9.37
N LEU A 177 -14.74 -2.62 9.14
CA LEU A 177 -13.68 -1.97 9.93
C LEU A 177 -13.33 -0.54 9.47
N LEU A 178 -14.15 0.08 8.63
CA LEU A 178 -13.85 1.39 8.02
C LEU A 178 -14.50 2.58 8.75
N ASN A 179 -15.29 2.34 9.81
CA ASN A 179 -16.02 3.39 10.52
C ASN A 179 -15.80 3.35 12.04
N GLY A 180 -14.54 3.37 12.47
CA GLY A 180 -14.20 3.59 13.87
C GLY A 180 -14.19 5.07 14.27
N PRO A 181 -14.28 5.38 15.59
CA PRO A 181 -14.19 6.74 16.11
C PRO A 181 -12.89 7.43 15.65
N GLN A 182 -13.06 8.61 15.06
CA GLN A 182 -11.99 9.39 14.44
C GLN A 182 -11.12 10.09 15.49
N LEU A 183 -9.82 10.24 15.19
CA LEU A 183 -8.92 11.04 16.04
C LEU A 183 -9.46 12.46 16.24
N PRO A 184 -9.20 13.15 17.37
CA PRO A 184 -9.70 14.50 17.61
C PRO A 184 -9.33 15.54 16.54
N ASP A 185 -8.23 15.32 15.82
CA ASP A 185 -7.74 16.17 14.73
C ASP A 185 -8.34 15.81 13.35
N GLN A 186 -9.01 14.67 13.24
CA GLN A 186 -9.69 14.17 12.04
C GLN A 186 -11.20 13.96 12.25
N ALA A 187 -11.68 14.13 13.48
CA ALA A 187 -13.09 14.06 13.84
C ALA A 187 -13.83 15.21 13.15
N ILE A 188 -14.86 14.86 12.39
CA ILE A 188 -15.82 15.85 11.88
C ILE A 188 -16.31 16.67 13.08
N ARG A 189 -16.10 17.98 13.05
CA ARG A 189 -16.50 18.86 14.15
C ARG A 189 -18.02 18.89 14.20
N GLN A 190 -18.59 18.97 15.41
CA GLN A 190 -20.05 19.02 15.60
C GLN A 190 -20.70 20.15 14.76
N ASP A 191 -20.01 21.28 14.59
CA ASP A 191 -20.43 22.39 13.73
C ASP A 191 -20.57 21.99 12.25
N ASP A 192 -19.71 21.09 11.76
CA ASP A 192 -19.72 20.58 10.39
C ASP A 192 -20.85 19.55 10.19
N VAL A 193 -21.23 18.81 11.26
CA VAL A 193 -22.41 17.91 11.29
C VAL A 193 -23.71 18.72 11.27
N ASP A 194 -23.78 19.78 12.07
CA ASP A 194 -24.95 20.65 12.16
C ASP A 194 -25.18 21.42 10.85
N ALA A 195 -24.12 21.77 10.12
CA ALA A 195 -24.23 22.35 8.77
C ALA A 195 -24.75 21.35 7.72
N LEU A 196 -24.55 20.05 7.93
CA LEU A 196 -24.96 18.99 7.01
C LEU A 196 -26.44 18.58 7.21
N PHE A 197 -26.91 18.60 8.46
CA PHE A 197 -28.27 18.16 8.83
C PHE A 197 -29.22 19.31 9.23
N GLY A 198 -28.69 20.48 9.55
CA GLY A 198 -29.44 21.72 9.76
C GLY A 198 -29.71 22.41 8.43
N GLY A 199 -30.71 21.93 7.70
CA GLY A 199 -31.16 22.58 6.46
C GLY A 199 -31.45 24.09 6.66
N PRO A 200 -31.40 24.89 5.57
CA PRO A 200 -31.44 26.35 5.66
C PRO A 200 -32.69 26.84 6.41
N PRO A 201 -32.60 27.96 7.15
CA PRO A 201 -33.71 28.48 7.93
C PRO A 201 -34.91 28.65 7.01
N ARG A 202 -36.04 28.06 7.39
CA ARG A 202 -37.32 28.30 6.71
C ARG A 202 -37.58 29.80 6.77
N GLU A 203 -37.41 30.47 5.62
CA GLU A 203 -37.80 31.86 5.46
C GLU A 203 -39.24 32.02 5.94
N GLY A 204 -39.43 32.98 6.84
CA GLY A 204 -40.70 33.29 7.42
C GLY A 204 -41.72 33.63 6.33
N GLY A 205 -42.67 32.73 6.13
CA GLY A 205 -43.95 33.04 5.51
C GLY A 205 -44.81 33.80 6.53
N GLY A 206 -44.55 35.10 6.68
CA GLY A 206 -45.54 36.03 7.18
C GLY A 206 -46.34 36.57 6.00
N ASP A 207 -47.63 36.26 5.93
CA ASP A 207 -48.66 37.27 5.64
C ASP A 207 -50.07 36.69 5.93
N ARG A 208 -50.77 37.36 6.85
CA ARG A 208 -52.23 37.36 7.13
C ARG A 208 -52.91 36.12 7.74
#